data_AF-A0A418WDF6-F1
#
_entry.id   AF-A0A418WDF6-F1
#
_cell.length_a   1.000
_cell.length_b   1.000
_cell.length_c   1.000
_cell.angle_alpha   90.00
_cell.angle_beta   90.00
_cell.angle_gamma   90.00
#
_symmetry.space_group_name_H-M   'P 1'
#
loop_
_entity.id
_entity.type
_entity.pdbx_description
1 polymer ?
#
loop_
_entity_poly.entity_id
_entity_poly.type
_entity_poly.pdbx_seq_one_letter_code
_entity_poly.pdbx_strand_id
1 'polypeptide(L)'
;MSGNTRDQPEDPIAKATSLADSLAPDKAAQLLAGLPQEGEAESKVAPIRRALVDRLNRLRPQRARRLFTSLVESMLVGETLGAEDQAHVAYAFSRADIGGIWQALARRAFPDLALEVTQTLDRLCQNQLIDAAMAEPAAVAVRERLRLATIESLGRILADRHLGEKFLEAANNLRDREHARIAPIDAGPLPPMGLGLLADFIEALMAAPVLTPALAGYLPRLKTSADSETVGAALAAGTSEIAGALKAAGLPAAAAEALPLAALNRLSAYAGVAAYLRRRGERGNGRVGGALVAHFANHLRAFAQTLAVAAPQERREDLPLSLSDAIRTRLITLTQHLEAEVGAIRRAGLVDAPALMPVLRDAVMDCAAALARTAFERVAHRFSAALNHRHDAAIDDDDVRLIVTLIARLRAALLPTGLPIGQFTTWRDRAASDIEFAVHRATRLDGEADDNLADRFAHLERIEDLAQAVGRSIAADLQPTSRHTQVIMAARLENPAPLSPAGIRMCTGFATAIRGEIAKVRYWRNPEMVALAERAAARGL
;
A
#
# COMPACT_ATOMS: atom_id res chain seq x y z
N MET A 1 -15.46 -39.98 51.07
CA MET A 1 -14.02 -40.13 50.82
C MET A 1 -13.58 -38.97 49.94
N SER A 2 -13.28 -37.83 50.57
CA SER A 2 -12.80 -36.63 49.88
C SER A 2 -11.29 -36.73 49.78
N GLY A 3 -10.81 -37.02 48.57
CA GLY A 3 -9.40 -37.04 48.23
C GLY A 3 -8.85 -35.62 48.29
N ASN A 4 -8.01 -35.39 49.29
CA ASN A 4 -7.22 -34.20 49.52
C ASN A 4 -6.14 -34.10 48.43
N THR A 5 -6.44 -33.47 47.29
CA THR A 5 -5.39 -33.02 46.34
C THR A 5 -4.63 -31.89 47.01
N ARG A 6 -3.53 -32.27 47.66
CA ARG A 6 -2.47 -31.36 48.08
C ARG A 6 -2.16 -30.41 46.93
N ASP A 7 -2.35 -29.11 47.16
CA ASP A 7 -1.68 -28.04 46.42
C ASP A 7 -0.18 -28.38 46.37
N GLN A 8 0.28 -28.87 45.22
CA GLN A 8 1.70 -28.80 44.91
C GLN A 8 2.05 -27.31 44.83
N PRO A 9 3.18 -26.86 45.41
CA PRO A 9 3.63 -25.50 45.19
C PRO A 9 3.83 -25.33 43.67
N GLU A 10 2.96 -24.57 43.02
CA GLU A 10 3.08 -24.25 41.60
C GLU A 10 4.50 -23.72 41.36
N ASP A 11 5.26 -24.39 40.50
CA ASP A 11 6.61 -23.97 40.15
C ASP A 11 6.56 -22.51 39.63
N PRO A 12 7.13 -21.54 40.37
CA PRO A 12 7.04 -20.13 40.01
C PRO A 12 7.71 -19.85 38.65
N ILE A 13 8.66 -20.69 38.23
CA ILE A 13 9.30 -20.62 36.91
C ILE A 13 8.31 -21.05 35.82
N ALA A 14 7.63 -22.18 36.00
CA ALA A 14 6.62 -22.67 35.06
C ALA A 14 5.45 -21.68 34.92
N LYS A 15 5.01 -21.07 36.02
CA LYS A 15 3.96 -20.06 36.01
C LYS A 15 4.38 -18.79 35.27
N ALA A 16 5.58 -18.28 35.54
CA ALA A 16 6.10 -17.08 34.88
C ALA A 16 6.30 -17.28 33.37
N THR A 17 6.83 -18.44 32.96
CA THR A 17 7.04 -18.76 31.54
C THR A 17 5.72 -18.99 30.79
N SER A 18 4.74 -19.66 31.41
CA SER A 18 3.38 -19.80 30.87
C SER A 18 2.67 -18.45 30.71
N LEU A 19 2.80 -17.55 31.70
CA LEU A 19 2.26 -16.20 31.60
C LEU A 19 2.92 -15.43 30.45
N ALA A 20 4.24 -15.51 30.30
CA ALA A 20 4.95 -14.85 29.20
C ALA A 20 4.49 -15.35 27.82
N ASP A 21 4.16 -16.64 27.68
CA ASP A 21 3.62 -17.22 26.44
C ASP A 21 2.22 -16.71 26.09
N SER A 22 1.41 -16.39 27.10
CA SER A 22 0.05 -15.88 26.91
C SER A 22 -0.01 -14.39 26.55
N LEU A 23 1.13 -13.68 26.62
CA LEU A 23 1.20 -12.23 26.46
C LEU A 23 1.78 -11.80 25.12
N ALA A 24 1.37 -10.61 24.66
CA ALA A 24 2.04 -9.93 23.57
C ALA A 24 3.53 -9.71 23.92
N PRO A 25 4.47 -9.79 22.94
CA PRO A 25 5.91 -9.72 23.19
C PRO A 25 6.37 -8.50 24.02
N ASP A 26 5.75 -7.35 23.81
CA ASP A 26 6.08 -6.12 24.53
C ASP A 26 5.66 -6.18 26.00
N LYS A 27 4.52 -6.81 26.29
CA LYS A 27 4.05 -7.03 27.67
C LYS A 27 4.91 -8.07 28.39
N ALA A 28 5.35 -9.10 27.66
CA ALA A 28 6.28 -10.10 28.21
C ALA A 28 7.67 -9.50 28.49
N ALA A 29 8.14 -8.56 27.66
CA ALA A 29 9.35 -7.79 27.91
C ALA A 29 9.21 -6.84 29.12
N GLN A 30 8.04 -6.20 29.30
CA GLN A 30 7.73 -5.40 30.49
C GLN A 30 7.74 -6.21 31.78
N LEU A 31 7.21 -7.44 31.76
CA LEU A 31 7.30 -8.37 32.90
C LEU A 31 8.74 -8.63 33.31
N LEU A 32 9.63 -8.88 32.34
CA LEU A 32 11.05 -9.08 32.61
C LEU A 32 11.73 -7.80 33.14
N ALA A 33 11.35 -6.62 32.63
CA ALA A 33 11.88 -5.34 33.08
C ALA A 33 11.49 -5.01 34.53
N GLY A 34 10.36 -5.51 35.01
CA GLY A 34 9.92 -5.38 36.40
C GLY A 34 10.65 -6.29 37.39
N LEU A 35 11.50 -7.22 36.93
CA LEU A 35 12.31 -8.07 37.80
C LEU A 35 13.68 -7.42 38.07
N PRO A 36 14.20 -7.50 39.32
CA PRO A 36 15.54 -7.01 39.66
C PRO A 36 16.62 -7.64 38.76
N GLN A 37 17.67 -6.86 38.48
CA GLN A 37 18.80 -7.30 37.66
C GLN A 37 19.60 -8.40 38.36
N GLU A 38 20.40 -9.18 37.62
CA GLU A 38 21.16 -10.31 38.20
C GLU A 38 22.10 -9.92 39.36
N GLY A 39 22.52 -8.65 39.46
CA GLY A 39 23.33 -8.13 40.57
C GLY A 39 22.54 -7.57 41.76
N GLU A 40 21.23 -7.41 41.62
CA GLU A 40 20.32 -6.80 42.62
C GLU A 40 19.24 -7.77 43.11
N ALA A 41 19.13 -8.94 42.48
CA ALA A 41 18.06 -9.90 42.74
C ALA A 41 18.33 -10.80 43.95
N GLU A 42 17.31 -11.01 44.79
CA GLU A 42 17.29 -12.10 45.76
C GLU A 42 17.47 -13.47 45.06
N SER A 43 18.07 -14.45 45.73
CA SER A 43 18.43 -15.75 45.12
C SER A 43 17.25 -16.52 44.51
N LYS A 44 16.01 -16.19 44.90
CA LYS A 44 14.76 -16.78 44.40
C LYS A 44 14.28 -16.16 43.07
N VAL A 45 14.68 -14.94 42.74
CA VAL A 45 14.19 -14.20 41.56
C VAL A 45 15.09 -14.38 40.34
N ALA A 46 16.40 -14.56 40.57
CA ALA A 46 17.37 -14.79 39.50
C ALA A 46 17.04 -16.00 38.58
N PRO A 47 16.58 -17.17 39.10
CA PRO A 47 16.17 -18.30 38.26
C PRO A 47 14.95 -18.00 37.37
N ILE A 48 13.98 -17.24 37.90
CA ILE A 48 12.77 -16.83 37.15
C ILE A 48 13.16 -15.88 36.02
N ARG A 49 14.04 -14.91 36.29
CA ARG A 49 14.59 -14.00 35.29
C ARG A 49 15.29 -14.76 34.16
N ARG A 50 16.18 -15.69 34.49
CA ARG A 50 16.89 -16.52 33.48
C ARG A 50 15.92 -17.34 32.63
N ALA A 51 14.95 -17.99 33.25
CA ALA A 51 13.96 -18.78 32.52
C ALA A 51 13.11 -17.93 31.56
N LEU A 52 12.74 -16.71 31.97
CA LEU A 52 12.04 -15.76 31.10
C LEU A 52 12.92 -15.26 29.96
N VAL A 53 14.19 -14.91 30.22
CA VAL A 53 15.17 -14.53 29.19
C VAL A 53 15.34 -15.66 28.18
N ASP A 54 15.59 -16.88 28.64
CA ASP A 54 15.73 -18.06 27.80
C ASP A 54 14.48 -18.29 26.95
N ARG A 55 13.29 -18.21 27.56
CA ARG A 55 12.02 -18.41 26.84
C ARG A 55 11.80 -17.35 25.77
N LEU A 56 11.96 -16.07 26.12
CA LEU A 56 11.77 -14.95 25.19
C LEU A 56 12.80 -14.96 24.04
N ASN A 57 14.04 -15.36 24.34
CA ASN A 57 15.07 -15.49 23.32
C ASN A 57 14.90 -16.75 22.45
N ARG A 58 14.23 -17.82 22.92
CA ARG A 58 13.87 -18.99 22.09
C ARG A 58 12.82 -18.68 21.04
N LEU A 59 11.92 -17.73 21.31
CA LEU A 59 10.95 -17.23 20.32
C LEU A 59 11.63 -16.45 19.17
N ARG A 60 12.94 -16.16 19.27
CA ARG A 60 13.71 -15.37 18.31
C ARG A 60 14.97 -16.13 17.84
N PRO A 61 14.83 -17.30 17.17
CA PRO A 61 15.93 -18.23 16.92
C PRO A 61 16.99 -17.72 15.93
N GLN A 62 16.67 -16.76 15.06
CA GLN A 62 17.57 -16.25 14.02
C GLN A 62 18.39 -15.02 14.49
N ARG A 63 19.11 -15.17 15.61
CA ARG A 63 19.85 -14.07 16.26
C ARG A 63 20.95 -13.47 15.38
N ALA A 64 21.76 -14.33 14.76
CA ALA A 64 22.83 -13.88 13.85
C ALA A 64 22.27 -13.15 12.61
N ARG A 65 21.17 -13.65 12.04
CA ARG A 65 20.46 -12.96 10.94
C ARG A 65 19.95 -11.59 11.39
N ARG A 66 19.39 -11.47 12.59
CA ARG A 66 18.94 -10.17 13.15
C ARG A 66 20.08 -9.18 13.27
N LEU A 67 21.25 -9.61 13.76
CA LEU A 67 22.43 -8.75 13.83
C LEU A 67 22.87 -8.30 12.42
N PHE A 68 22.86 -9.19 11.44
CA PHE A 68 23.14 -8.84 10.05
C PHE A 68 22.11 -7.86 9.47
N THR A 69 20.81 -8.11 9.66
CA THR A 69 19.72 -7.22 9.25
C THR A 69 19.86 -5.83 9.87
N SER A 70 20.36 -5.74 11.12
CA SER A 70 20.56 -4.46 11.82
C SER A 70 21.54 -3.50 11.12
N LEU A 71 22.38 -4.01 10.19
CA LEU A 71 23.30 -3.19 9.39
C LEU A 71 22.57 -2.14 8.53
N VAL A 72 21.31 -2.42 8.16
CA VAL A 72 20.51 -1.54 7.30
C VAL A 72 19.11 -1.25 7.87
N GLU A 73 18.92 -1.43 9.18
CA GLU A 73 17.60 -1.26 9.85
C GLU A 73 16.95 0.11 9.56
N SER A 74 17.75 1.16 9.40
CA SER A 74 17.27 2.50 9.05
C SER A 74 16.60 2.58 7.66
N MET A 75 17.00 1.69 6.74
CA MET A 75 16.60 1.66 5.33
C MET A 75 15.70 0.46 4.98
N LEU A 76 15.28 -0.33 5.97
CA LEU A 76 14.37 -1.45 5.73
C LEU A 76 12.96 -0.96 5.38
N VAL A 77 12.37 -1.59 4.35
CA VAL A 77 10.98 -1.35 3.94
C VAL A 77 10.03 -2.37 4.59
N GLY A 78 8.82 -1.93 4.90
CA GLY A 78 7.80 -2.73 5.60
C GLY A 78 7.07 -3.73 4.69
N GLU A 79 6.61 -3.27 3.54
CA GLU A 79 6.04 -4.12 2.49
C GLU A 79 7.02 -4.20 1.32
N THR A 80 7.22 -5.40 0.78
CA THR A 80 7.81 -5.52 -0.55
C THR A 80 6.86 -4.85 -1.52
N LEU A 81 7.29 -3.75 -2.15
CA LEU A 81 6.72 -3.29 -3.41
C LEU A 81 6.55 -4.57 -4.24
N GLY A 82 5.32 -4.92 -4.62
CA GLY A 82 4.98 -6.26 -5.10
C GLY A 82 4.91 -6.30 -6.63
N ALA A 83 5.45 -7.37 -7.23
CA ALA A 83 5.20 -7.91 -8.58
C ALA A 83 6.49 -8.51 -9.15
N GLU A 84 6.40 -9.55 -9.97
CA GLU A 84 7.50 -10.05 -10.80
C GLU A 84 8.03 -8.94 -11.73
N ASP A 85 9.37 -8.90 -11.90
CA ASP A 85 10.12 -8.02 -12.80
C ASP A 85 10.11 -6.50 -12.47
N GLN A 86 10.54 -6.14 -11.26
CA GLN A 86 10.49 -4.75 -10.78
C GLN A 86 11.52 -3.83 -11.41
N ALA A 87 11.08 -2.59 -11.66
CA ALA A 87 12.02 -1.48 -11.74
C ALA A 87 12.76 -1.42 -10.39
N HIS A 88 14.08 -1.55 -10.43
CA HIS A 88 14.92 -1.50 -9.24
C HIS A 88 14.70 -0.17 -8.51
N VAL A 89 14.26 -0.26 -7.26
CA VAL A 89 14.11 0.90 -6.37
C VAL A 89 15.36 1.05 -5.54
N ALA A 90 16.04 2.18 -5.71
CA ALA A 90 17.29 2.45 -5.02
C ALA A 90 17.10 2.44 -3.50
N TYR A 91 18.00 1.77 -2.77
CA TYR A 91 17.99 1.66 -1.30
C TYR A 91 16.67 1.13 -0.70
N ALA A 92 15.92 0.30 -1.42
CA ALA A 92 14.75 -0.40 -0.90
C ALA A 92 15.13 -1.83 -0.46
N PHE A 93 15.45 -2.00 0.82
CA PHE A 93 15.85 -3.30 1.36
C PHE A 93 14.70 -3.98 2.09
N SER A 94 14.22 -5.12 1.59
CA SER A 94 13.25 -5.93 2.35
C SER A 94 13.95 -6.87 3.33
N ARG A 95 13.29 -7.21 4.44
CA ARG A 95 13.81 -8.19 5.42
C ARG A 95 13.98 -9.58 4.81
N ALA A 96 13.19 -9.90 3.79
CA ALA A 96 13.30 -11.16 3.06
C ALA A 96 14.61 -11.18 2.25
N ASP A 97 14.88 -10.14 1.47
CA ASP A 97 16.07 -10.02 0.63
C ASP A 97 17.35 -10.06 1.46
N ILE A 98 17.43 -9.23 2.51
CA ILE A 98 18.59 -9.21 3.42
C ILE A 98 18.78 -10.58 4.09
N GLY A 99 17.69 -11.31 4.35
CA GLY A 99 17.74 -12.67 4.83
C GLY A 99 18.32 -13.68 3.84
N GLY A 100 17.92 -13.59 2.57
CA GLY A 100 18.48 -14.41 1.49
C GLY A 100 19.98 -14.15 1.30
N ILE A 101 20.37 -12.87 1.28
CA ILE A 101 21.77 -12.43 1.19
C ILE A 101 22.59 -12.96 2.37
N TRP A 102 22.07 -12.82 3.60
CA TRP A 102 22.71 -13.38 4.80
C TRP A 102 22.95 -14.88 4.66
N GLN A 103 21.92 -15.66 4.30
CA GLN A 103 22.05 -17.11 4.20
C GLN A 103 23.05 -17.53 3.12
N ALA A 104 23.08 -16.83 1.98
CA ALA A 104 24.03 -17.10 0.92
C ALA A 104 25.47 -16.80 1.35
N LEU A 105 25.71 -15.64 1.98
CA LEU A 105 27.04 -15.26 2.45
C LEU A 105 27.55 -16.12 3.60
N ALA A 106 26.69 -16.40 4.59
CA ALA A 106 27.04 -17.24 5.74
C ALA A 106 27.43 -18.67 5.33
N ARG A 107 26.96 -19.16 4.18
CA ARG A 107 27.31 -20.49 3.67
C ARG A 107 28.51 -20.49 2.75
N ARG A 108 28.71 -19.43 1.96
CA ARG A 108 29.64 -19.45 0.81
C ARG A 108 30.82 -18.50 0.94
N ALA A 109 30.68 -17.41 1.70
CA ALA A 109 31.67 -16.34 1.76
C ALA A 109 32.43 -16.29 3.09
N PHE A 110 31.72 -16.41 4.22
CA PHE A 110 32.33 -16.28 5.54
C PHE A 110 31.73 -17.22 6.62
N PRO A 111 31.75 -18.55 6.42
CA PRO A 111 31.13 -19.50 7.35
C PRO A 111 31.67 -19.41 8.77
N ASP A 112 32.98 -19.22 8.94
CA ASP A 112 33.60 -19.13 10.28
C ASP A 112 33.14 -17.89 11.04
N LEU A 113 33.03 -16.75 10.34
CA LEU A 113 32.52 -15.50 10.94
C LEU A 113 31.04 -15.63 11.31
N ALA A 114 30.24 -16.33 10.49
CA ALA A 114 28.83 -16.58 10.80
C ALA A 114 28.66 -17.46 12.05
N LEU A 115 29.54 -18.46 12.24
CA LEU A 115 29.59 -19.26 13.46
C LEU A 115 29.98 -18.42 14.67
N GLU A 116 30.99 -17.57 14.54
CA GLU A 116 31.44 -16.67 15.60
C GLU A 116 30.34 -15.69 16.05
N VAL A 117 29.59 -15.11 15.09
CA VAL A 117 28.42 -14.27 15.37
C VAL A 117 27.40 -15.03 16.21
N THR A 118 27.11 -16.27 15.82
CA THR A 118 26.13 -17.11 16.51
C THR A 118 26.59 -17.40 17.94
N GLN A 119 27.83 -17.86 18.13
CA GLN A 119 28.40 -18.16 19.44
C GLN A 119 28.45 -16.92 20.36
N THR A 120 28.77 -15.75 19.80
CA THR A 120 28.83 -14.50 20.56
C THR A 120 27.44 -14.09 21.03
N LEU A 121 26.44 -14.08 20.13
CA LEU A 121 25.07 -13.73 20.50
C LEU A 121 24.44 -14.76 21.45
N ASP A 122 24.73 -16.04 21.29
CA ASP A 122 24.22 -17.06 22.20
C ASP A 122 24.77 -16.89 23.61
N ARG A 123 26.05 -16.54 23.75
CA ARG A 123 26.65 -16.22 25.04
C ARG A 123 26.01 -14.99 25.68
N LEU A 124 25.84 -13.91 24.92
CA LEU A 124 25.24 -12.67 25.43
C LEU A 124 23.76 -12.88 25.82
N CYS A 125 23.02 -13.64 25.01
CA CYS A 125 21.60 -13.91 25.24
C CYS A 125 21.30 -14.88 26.40
N GLN A 126 22.31 -15.45 27.07
CA GLN A 126 22.10 -16.25 28.29
C GLN A 126 21.57 -15.38 29.44
N ASN A 127 22.02 -14.12 29.51
CA ASN A 127 21.75 -13.27 30.67
C ASN A 127 20.87 -12.05 30.34
N GLN A 128 20.65 -11.75 29.05
CA GLN A 128 19.81 -10.62 28.62
C GLN A 128 19.01 -10.90 27.34
N LEU A 129 17.99 -10.09 27.10
CA LEU A 129 17.23 -10.14 25.85
C LEU A 129 18.10 -9.77 24.66
N ILE A 130 17.80 -10.36 23.50
CA ILE A 130 18.53 -10.13 22.25
C ILE A 130 18.70 -8.64 21.89
N ASP A 131 17.70 -7.79 22.17
CA ASP A 131 17.78 -6.36 21.80
C ASP A 131 18.85 -5.62 22.64
N ALA A 132 18.97 -5.97 23.93
CA ALA A 132 20.06 -5.49 24.77
C ALA A 132 21.40 -6.13 24.38
N ALA A 133 21.42 -7.43 24.08
CA ALA A 133 22.62 -8.15 23.64
C ALA A 133 23.24 -7.55 22.37
N MET A 134 22.43 -7.07 21.41
CA MET A 134 22.91 -6.43 20.18
C MET A 134 23.56 -5.06 20.43
N ALA A 135 23.29 -4.41 21.56
CA ALA A 135 23.91 -3.13 21.93
C ALA A 135 25.25 -3.30 22.66
N GLU A 136 25.58 -4.52 23.10
CA GLU A 136 26.84 -4.79 23.81
C GLU A 136 28.06 -4.53 22.93
N PRO A 137 29.18 -4.05 23.49
CA PRO A 137 30.41 -3.79 22.74
C PRO A 137 30.89 -5.01 21.93
N ALA A 138 30.73 -6.22 22.47
CA ALA A 138 31.09 -7.46 21.79
C ALA A 138 30.24 -7.71 20.53
N ALA A 139 28.92 -7.50 20.61
CA ALA A 139 28.03 -7.63 19.46
C ALA A 139 28.30 -6.54 18.42
N VAL A 140 28.57 -5.30 18.86
CA VAL A 140 28.93 -4.19 17.97
C VAL A 140 30.24 -4.48 17.24
N ALA A 141 31.26 -5.02 17.92
CA ALA A 141 32.54 -5.37 17.32
C ALA A 141 32.42 -6.49 16.27
N VAL A 142 31.63 -7.54 16.57
CA VAL A 142 31.36 -8.61 15.59
C VAL A 142 30.54 -8.08 14.42
N ARG A 143 29.54 -7.22 14.66
CA ARG A 143 28.74 -6.59 13.61
C ARG A 143 29.60 -5.77 12.65
N GLU A 144 30.60 -5.06 13.17
CA GLU A 144 31.52 -4.27 12.34
C GLU A 144 32.42 -5.17 11.48
N ARG A 145 32.95 -6.25 12.03
CA ARG A 145 33.69 -7.25 11.22
C ARG A 145 32.81 -7.89 10.15
N LEU A 146 31.55 -8.16 10.48
CA LEU A 146 30.56 -8.69 9.54
C LEU A 146 30.26 -7.70 8.41
N ARG A 147 30.15 -6.41 8.72
CA ARG A 147 30.00 -5.33 7.72
C ARG A 147 31.17 -5.33 6.75
N LEU A 148 32.41 -5.32 7.24
CA LEU A 148 33.62 -5.30 6.42
C LEU A 148 33.76 -6.55 5.56
N ALA A 149 33.56 -7.74 6.13
CA ALA A 149 33.60 -9.00 5.38
C ALA A 149 32.53 -9.06 4.28
N THR A 150 31.36 -8.47 4.53
CA THR A 150 30.27 -8.39 3.54
C THR A 150 30.63 -7.48 2.37
N ILE A 151 31.18 -6.29 2.65
CA ILE A 151 31.65 -5.35 1.62
C ILE A 151 32.70 -6.03 0.73
N GLU A 152 33.69 -6.68 1.34
CA GLU A 152 34.77 -7.34 0.61
C GLU A 152 34.23 -8.50 -0.25
N SER A 153 33.39 -9.36 0.33
CA SER A 153 32.85 -10.54 -0.36
C SER A 153 31.93 -10.16 -1.51
N LEU A 154 30.98 -9.25 -1.27
CA LEU A 154 30.05 -8.79 -2.31
C LEU A 154 30.78 -7.94 -3.36
N GLY A 155 31.81 -7.18 -2.99
CA GLY A 155 32.65 -6.44 -3.95
C GLY A 155 33.35 -7.38 -4.93
N ARG A 156 33.91 -8.50 -4.44
CA ARG A 156 34.49 -9.55 -5.29
C ARG A 156 33.44 -10.23 -6.18
N ILE A 157 32.25 -10.50 -5.63
CA ILE A 157 31.15 -11.13 -6.37
C ILE A 157 30.64 -10.22 -7.49
N LEU A 158 30.49 -8.91 -7.24
CA LEU A 158 29.99 -7.95 -8.23
C LEU A 158 31.01 -7.56 -9.30
N ALA A 159 32.31 -7.82 -9.06
CA ALA A 159 33.34 -7.63 -10.08
C ALA A 159 33.19 -8.59 -11.28
N ASP A 160 32.50 -9.72 -11.10
CA ASP A 160 32.17 -10.68 -12.15
C ASP A 160 30.66 -10.86 -12.24
N ARG A 161 30.06 -10.40 -13.36
CA ARG A 161 28.61 -10.47 -13.59
C ARG A 161 28.07 -11.90 -13.44
N HIS A 162 28.78 -12.91 -13.91
CA HIS A 162 28.35 -14.31 -13.84
C HIS A 162 28.34 -14.82 -12.39
N LEU A 163 29.34 -14.45 -11.60
CA LEU A 163 29.36 -14.76 -10.17
C LEU A 163 28.25 -14.02 -9.43
N GLY A 164 27.99 -12.77 -9.78
CA GLY A 164 26.88 -11.98 -9.26
C GLY A 164 25.52 -12.63 -9.51
N GLU A 165 25.25 -13.02 -10.75
CA GLU A 165 23.99 -13.69 -11.14
C GLU A 165 23.83 -15.05 -10.42
N LYS A 166 24.90 -15.88 -10.35
CA LYS A 166 24.90 -17.15 -9.59
C LYS A 166 24.70 -16.96 -8.09
N PHE A 167 25.24 -15.88 -7.52
CA PHE A 167 25.04 -15.56 -6.11
C PHE A 167 23.58 -15.15 -5.86
N LEU A 168 23.01 -14.30 -6.71
CA LEU A 168 21.61 -13.87 -6.63
C LEU A 168 20.64 -15.03 -6.78
N GLU A 169 20.88 -15.95 -7.72
CA GLU A 169 20.07 -17.17 -7.86
C GLU A 169 20.03 -17.98 -6.55
N ALA A 170 21.20 -18.20 -5.93
CA ALA A 170 21.27 -18.90 -4.65
C ALA A 170 20.57 -18.13 -3.52
N ALA A 171 20.73 -16.80 -3.47
CA ALA A 171 20.11 -15.96 -2.45
C ALA A 171 18.58 -15.89 -2.60
N ASN A 172 18.06 -15.77 -3.82
CA ASN A 172 16.63 -15.80 -4.14
C ASN A 172 16.02 -17.15 -3.74
N ASN A 173 16.64 -18.26 -4.14
CA ASN A 173 16.18 -19.61 -3.77
C ASN A 173 16.08 -19.82 -2.25
N LEU A 174 17.04 -19.29 -1.48
CA LEU A 174 17.03 -19.37 -0.01
C LEU A 174 15.97 -18.47 0.62
N ARG A 175 15.80 -17.26 0.08
CA ARG A 175 14.75 -16.32 0.47
C ARG A 175 13.36 -16.92 0.24
N ASP A 176 13.10 -17.45 -0.94
CA ASP A 176 11.78 -17.92 -1.34
C ASP A 176 11.36 -19.16 -0.53
N ARG A 177 12.30 -20.06 -0.22
CA ARG A 177 12.05 -21.19 0.70
C ARG A 177 11.65 -20.73 2.10
N GLU A 178 12.32 -19.72 2.63
CA GLU A 178 12.00 -19.17 3.95
C GLU A 178 10.67 -18.41 3.92
N HIS A 179 10.41 -17.66 2.85
CA HIS A 179 9.13 -16.96 2.66
C HIS A 179 7.98 -17.95 2.61
N ALA A 180 8.07 -19.01 1.79
CA ALA A 180 7.05 -20.05 1.69
C ALA A 180 6.76 -20.78 3.02
N ARG A 181 7.71 -20.78 3.98
CA ARG A 181 7.54 -21.42 5.29
C ARG A 181 6.74 -20.56 6.27
N ILE A 182 6.73 -19.24 6.08
CA ILE A 182 6.19 -18.27 7.05
C ILE A 182 4.98 -17.53 6.48
N ALA A 183 4.92 -17.36 5.16
CA ALA A 183 3.90 -16.57 4.51
C ALA A 183 2.54 -17.30 4.51
N PRO A 184 1.42 -16.56 4.56
CA PRO A 184 0.09 -17.11 4.32
C PRO A 184 0.04 -17.83 2.96
N ILE A 185 -0.87 -18.79 2.82
CA ILE A 185 -1.04 -19.59 1.59
C ILE A 185 -1.26 -18.70 0.35
N ASP A 186 -1.84 -17.51 0.53
CA ASP A 186 -2.15 -16.57 -0.55
C ASP A 186 -1.03 -15.57 -0.86
N ALA A 187 0.12 -15.67 -0.19
CA ALA A 187 1.27 -14.85 -0.50
C ALA A 187 1.91 -15.31 -1.82
N GLY A 188 1.75 -14.52 -2.87
CA GLY A 188 2.40 -14.74 -4.16
C GLY A 188 3.95 -14.75 -4.08
N PRO A 189 4.63 -15.16 -5.15
CA PRO A 189 6.08 -15.20 -5.19
C PRO A 189 6.71 -13.82 -4.98
N LEU A 190 7.90 -13.80 -4.35
CA LEU A 190 8.66 -12.58 -4.18
C LEU A 190 9.40 -12.22 -5.49
N PRO A 191 9.46 -10.93 -5.87
CA PRO A 191 10.27 -10.47 -7.01
C PRO A 191 11.73 -10.91 -6.87
N PRO A 192 12.43 -11.38 -7.91
CA PRO A 192 13.83 -11.74 -7.78
C PRO A 192 14.70 -10.52 -7.48
N MET A 193 15.69 -10.69 -6.58
CA MET A 193 16.72 -9.68 -6.36
C MET A 193 17.59 -9.50 -7.61
N GLY A 194 17.89 -8.26 -7.97
CA GLY A 194 18.80 -7.90 -9.07
C GLY A 194 20.17 -7.40 -8.59
N LEU A 195 21.12 -7.26 -9.51
CA LEU A 195 22.48 -6.78 -9.22
C LEU A 195 22.50 -5.35 -8.63
N GLY A 196 21.54 -4.50 -9.03
CA GLY A 196 21.39 -3.15 -8.48
C GLY A 196 21.17 -3.13 -6.96
N LEU A 197 20.37 -4.07 -6.44
CA LEU A 197 20.14 -4.20 -4.99
C LEU A 197 21.44 -4.50 -4.24
N LEU A 198 22.30 -5.37 -4.79
CA LEU A 198 23.58 -5.68 -4.17
C LEU A 198 24.54 -4.49 -4.22
N ALA A 199 24.56 -3.74 -5.32
CA ALA A 199 25.37 -2.53 -5.45
C ALA A 199 24.96 -1.48 -4.41
N ASP A 200 23.65 -1.20 -4.28
CA ASP A 200 23.12 -0.31 -3.26
C ASP A 200 23.41 -0.79 -1.85
N PHE A 201 23.33 -2.10 -1.61
CA PHE A 201 23.63 -2.68 -0.31
C PHE A 201 25.09 -2.47 0.06
N ILE A 202 26.04 -2.68 -0.87
CA ILE A 202 27.47 -2.39 -0.62
C ILE A 202 27.66 -0.88 -0.37
N GLU A 203 27.07 -0.01 -1.18
CA GLU A 203 27.17 1.45 -1.02
C GLU A 203 26.66 1.88 0.38
N ALA A 204 25.51 1.36 0.80
CA ALA A 204 24.94 1.57 2.12
C ALA A 204 25.88 1.08 3.24
N LEU A 205 26.46 -0.11 3.11
CA LEU A 205 27.37 -0.67 4.11
C LEU A 205 28.68 0.13 4.19
N MET A 206 29.24 0.59 3.08
CA MET A 206 30.44 1.43 3.06
C MET A 206 30.19 2.76 3.77
N ALA A 207 29.03 3.37 3.51
CA ALA A 207 28.64 4.65 4.08
C ALA A 207 28.02 4.56 5.50
N ALA A 208 27.79 3.36 6.01
CA ALA A 208 27.09 3.11 7.28
C ALA A 208 27.64 3.87 8.51
N PRO A 209 28.96 4.05 8.70
CA PRO A 209 29.47 4.82 9.84
C PRO A 209 28.93 6.26 9.92
N VAL A 210 28.61 6.85 8.77
CA VAL A 210 28.01 8.20 8.67
C VAL A 210 26.48 8.10 8.55
N LEU A 211 25.98 7.22 7.69
CA LEU A 211 24.54 7.14 7.39
C LEU A 211 23.71 6.66 8.57
N THR A 212 24.14 5.62 9.27
CA THR A 212 23.35 5.02 10.36
C THR A 212 22.97 6.02 11.45
N PRO A 213 23.92 6.76 12.08
CA PRO A 213 23.58 7.76 13.08
C PRO A 213 22.76 8.93 12.48
N ALA A 214 23.08 9.37 11.27
CA ALA A 214 22.35 10.47 10.62
C ALA A 214 20.89 10.10 10.35
N LEU A 215 20.62 8.93 9.76
CA LEU A 215 19.26 8.46 9.49
C LEU A 215 18.47 8.26 10.78
N ALA A 216 19.10 7.75 11.86
CA ALA A 216 18.46 7.62 13.16
C ALA A 216 18.04 8.98 13.75
N GLY A 217 18.80 10.05 13.51
CA GLY A 217 18.45 11.40 13.93
C GLY A 217 17.38 12.09 13.08
N TYR A 218 17.41 11.89 11.76
CA TYR A 218 16.52 12.57 10.82
C TYR A 218 15.15 11.91 10.67
N LEU A 219 15.08 10.58 10.48
CA LEU A 219 13.84 9.90 10.12
C LEU A 219 12.70 10.10 11.13
N PRO A 220 12.93 10.08 12.47
CA PRO A 220 11.85 10.33 13.43
C PRO A 220 11.23 11.72 13.28
N ARG A 221 12.04 12.74 12.96
CA ARG A 221 11.59 14.14 12.79
C ARG A 221 10.74 14.31 11.54
N LEU A 222 11.06 13.57 10.48
CA LEU A 222 10.30 13.60 9.24
C LEU A 222 8.92 12.95 9.42
N LYS A 223 8.84 11.85 10.18
CA LYS A 223 7.59 11.13 10.43
C LYS A 223 6.52 11.98 11.14
N THR A 224 6.95 12.93 11.98
CA THR A 224 6.05 13.78 12.79
C THR A 224 5.57 15.04 12.07
N SER A 225 6.16 15.39 10.93
CA SER A 225 5.82 16.63 10.22
C SER A 225 4.67 16.41 9.24
N ALA A 226 3.61 17.21 9.35
CA ALA A 226 2.48 17.19 8.42
C ALA A 226 2.71 18.03 7.16
N ASP A 227 3.60 19.03 7.22
CA ASP A 227 3.85 19.92 6.09
C ASP A 227 4.93 19.38 5.14
N SER A 228 4.53 19.12 3.90
CA SER A 228 5.42 18.63 2.84
C SER A 228 6.57 19.58 2.49
N GLU A 229 6.38 20.89 2.61
CA GLU A 229 7.44 21.85 2.28
C GLU A 229 8.54 21.87 3.35
N THR A 230 8.13 21.82 4.62
CA THR A 230 9.03 21.65 5.76
C THR A 230 9.81 20.32 5.66
N VAL A 231 9.14 19.23 5.32
CA VAL A 231 9.81 17.93 5.07
C VAL A 231 10.82 18.05 3.93
N GLY A 232 10.45 18.66 2.81
CA GLY A 232 11.35 18.85 1.67
C GLY A 232 12.58 19.71 2.00
N ALA A 233 12.41 20.76 2.79
CA ALA A 233 13.51 21.59 3.27
C ALA A 233 14.44 20.83 4.24
N ALA A 234 13.87 20.05 5.16
CA ALA A 234 14.64 19.22 6.10
C ALA A 234 15.43 18.12 5.36
N LEU A 235 14.84 17.50 4.34
CA LEU A 235 15.53 16.54 3.47
C LEU A 235 16.71 17.20 2.73
N ALA A 236 16.53 18.42 2.20
CA ALA A 236 17.59 19.14 1.50
C ALA A 236 18.76 19.47 2.44
N ALA A 237 18.46 20.02 3.61
CA ALA A 237 19.46 20.35 4.63
C ALA A 237 20.21 19.10 5.10
N GLY A 238 19.48 18.04 5.48
CA GLY A 238 20.07 16.80 5.96
C GLY A 238 20.90 16.08 4.90
N THR A 239 20.45 16.08 3.64
CA THR A 239 21.24 15.50 2.53
C THR A 239 22.56 16.26 2.35
N SER A 240 22.54 17.59 2.43
CA SER A 240 23.75 18.40 2.33
C SER A 240 24.72 18.17 3.49
N GLU A 241 24.20 18.07 4.72
CA GLU A 241 25.01 17.78 5.91
C GLU A 241 25.67 16.39 5.81
N ILE A 242 24.90 15.37 5.45
CA ILE A 242 25.39 14.00 5.26
C ILE A 242 26.44 13.96 4.15
N ALA A 243 26.21 14.65 3.02
CA ALA A 243 27.19 14.72 1.94
C ALA A 243 28.52 15.34 2.41
N GLY A 244 28.46 16.38 3.24
CA GLY A 244 29.64 16.99 3.87
C GLY A 244 30.38 16.01 4.79
N ALA A 245 29.65 15.29 5.64
CA ALA A 245 30.22 14.30 6.55
C ALA A 245 30.85 13.10 5.80
N LEU A 246 30.20 12.61 4.75
CA LEU A 246 30.74 11.55 3.88
C LEU A 246 32.04 12.00 3.21
N LYS A 247 32.06 13.21 2.64
CA LYS A 247 33.27 13.77 2.02
C LYS A 247 34.42 13.91 3.01
N ALA A 248 34.13 14.37 4.23
CA ALA A 248 35.13 14.48 5.31
C ALA A 248 35.70 13.11 5.71
N ALA A 249 34.89 12.05 5.63
CA ALA A 249 35.30 10.68 5.87
C ALA A 249 35.96 9.99 4.65
N GLY A 250 36.16 10.69 3.53
CA GLY A 250 36.72 10.11 2.30
C GLY A 250 35.77 9.16 1.56
N LEU A 251 34.47 9.24 1.81
CA LEU A 251 33.43 8.40 1.23
C LEU A 251 32.67 9.11 0.10
N PRO A 252 32.01 8.38 -0.82
CA PRO A 252 31.24 8.97 -1.91
C PRO A 252 30.07 9.83 -1.39
N ALA A 253 30.04 11.11 -1.77
CA ALA A 253 28.96 12.02 -1.36
C ALA A 253 27.58 11.62 -1.92
N ALA A 254 27.53 10.82 -3.00
CA ALA A 254 26.29 10.33 -3.60
C ALA A 254 25.46 9.47 -2.62
N ALA A 255 26.11 8.78 -1.67
CA ALA A 255 25.41 7.99 -0.66
C ALA A 255 24.54 8.84 0.28
N ALA A 256 24.69 10.17 0.28
CA ALA A 256 23.80 11.07 1.02
C ALA A 256 22.34 11.01 0.54
N GLU A 257 22.10 10.55 -0.69
CA GLU A 257 20.75 10.31 -1.22
C GLU A 257 19.99 9.20 -0.47
N ALA A 258 20.68 8.43 0.38
CA ALA A 258 20.05 7.46 1.28
C ALA A 258 19.01 8.10 2.21
N LEU A 259 19.15 9.38 2.58
CA LEU A 259 18.15 10.07 3.42
C LEU A 259 16.80 10.27 2.69
N PRO A 260 16.73 10.98 1.54
CA PRO A 260 15.49 11.12 0.80
C PRO A 260 14.95 9.76 0.31
N LEU A 261 15.81 8.80 -0.03
CA LEU A 261 15.37 7.44 -0.37
C LEU A 261 14.77 6.70 0.82
N ALA A 262 15.33 6.82 2.03
CA ALA A 262 14.73 6.24 3.22
C ALA A 262 13.38 6.91 3.56
N ALA A 263 13.26 8.23 3.39
CA ALA A 263 11.98 8.93 3.57
C ALA A 263 10.93 8.46 2.54
N LEU A 264 11.34 8.22 1.29
CA LEU A 264 10.48 7.66 0.25
C LEU A 264 10.09 6.20 0.57
N ASN A 265 11.08 5.33 0.74
CA ASN A 265 10.92 3.88 0.81
C ASN A 265 10.28 3.40 2.12
N ARG A 266 10.60 4.05 3.24
CA ARG A 266 10.17 3.61 4.59
C ARG A 266 9.00 4.41 5.13
N LEU A 267 8.95 5.71 4.86
CA LEU A 267 7.93 6.59 5.41
C LEU A 267 6.83 6.92 4.38
N SER A 268 6.96 6.48 3.12
CA SER A 268 6.06 6.84 2.01
C SER A 268 5.84 8.36 1.93
N ALA A 269 6.88 9.15 2.22
CA ALA A 269 6.81 10.61 2.32
C ALA A 269 6.79 11.29 0.93
N TYR A 270 5.95 10.81 0.01
CA TYR A 270 5.93 11.19 -1.40
C TYR A 270 5.84 12.71 -1.61
N ALA A 271 4.97 13.39 -0.86
CA ALA A 271 4.82 14.84 -0.96
C ALA A 271 6.07 15.62 -0.52
N GLY A 272 6.71 15.19 0.58
CA GLY A 272 7.94 15.82 1.07
C GLY A 272 9.14 15.57 0.15
N VAL A 273 9.24 14.35 -0.39
CA VAL A 273 10.26 14.00 -1.40
C VAL A 273 10.04 14.79 -2.69
N ALA A 274 8.79 15.02 -3.11
CA ALA A 274 8.50 15.88 -4.26
C ALA A 274 8.94 17.34 -4.03
N ALA A 275 8.69 17.89 -2.83
CA ALA A 275 9.17 19.21 -2.45
C ALA A 275 10.72 19.28 -2.44
N TYR A 276 11.39 18.22 -1.98
CA TYR A 276 12.85 18.09 -2.06
C TYR A 276 13.36 18.09 -3.52
N LEU A 277 12.78 17.27 -4.39
CA LEU A 277 13.15 17.17 -5.80
C LEU A 277 12.96 18.52 -6.52
N ARG A 278 11.81 19.17 -6.30
CA ARG A 278 11.50 20.49 -6.85
C ARG A 278 12.54 21.54 -6.48
N ARG A 279 13.03 21.54 -5.24
CA ARG A 279 14.09 22.45 -4.77
C ARG A 279 15.44 22.19 -5.43
N ARG A 280 15.72 20.94 -5.81
CA ARG A 280 16.98 20.54 -6.47
C ARG A 280 16.95 20.80 -7.98
N GLY A 281 15.76 20.93 -8.57
CA GLY A 281 15.55 21.17 -10.01
C GLY A 281 15.86 19.93 -10.86
N GLU A 282 15.84 20.08 -12.19
CA GLU A 282 15.98 18.95 -13.13
C GLU A 282 17.27 18.14 -12.97
N ARG A 283 18.39 18.79 -12.62
CA ARG A 283 19.67 18.13 -12.33
C ARG A 283 19.62 17.25 -11.07
N GLY A 284 18.58 17.40 -10.26
CA GLY A 284 18.33 16.67 -9.03
C GLY A 284 17.44 15.43 -9.17
N ASN A 285 16.89 15.18 -10.36
CA ASN A 285 15.96 14.08 -10.64
C ASN A 285 16.64 12.70 -10.74
N GLY A 286 17.86 12.54 -10.22
CA GLY A 286 18.71 11.34 -10.32
C GLY A 286 18.12 10.09 -9.65
N ARG A 287 18.83 9.43 -8.74
CA ARG A 287 18.34 8.17 -8.14
C ARG A 287 17.02 8.36 -7.38
N VAL A 288 16.82 9.50 -6.72
CA VAL A 288 15.59 9.79 -5.96
C VAL A 288 14.36 9.94 -6.88
N GLY A 289 14.51 10.63 -8.01
CA GLY A 289 13.44 10.76 -9.01
C GLY A 289 13.12 9.41 -9.66
N GLY A 290 14.16 8.66 -10.04
CA GLY A 290 14.03 7.29 -10.55
C GLY A 290 13.33 6.35 -9.56
N ALA A 291 13.65 6.42 -8.27
CA ALA A 291 13.00 5.62 -7.24
C ALA A 291 11.51 5.96 -7.10
N LEU A 292 11.12 7.25 -7.14
CA LEU A 292 9.70 7.65 -7.08
C LEU A 292 8.91 7.12 -8.30
N VAL A 293 9.50 7.17 -9.49
CA VAL A 293 8.90 6.60 -10.72
C VAL A 293 8.80 5.08 -10.63
N ALA A 294 9.82 4.42 -10.07
CA ALA A 294 9.82 2.97 -9.89
C ALA A 294 8.76 2.52 -8.85
N HIS A 295 8.54 3.26 -7.76
CA HIS A 295 7.42 3.05 -6.83
C HIS A 295 6.08 3.05 -7.58
N PHE A 296 5.83 4.11 -8.35
CA PHE A 296 4.62 4.27 -9.13
C PHE A 296 4.41 3.12 -10.13
N ALA A 297 5.46 2.75 -10.88
CA ALA A 297 5.40 1.64 -11.83
C ALA A 297 5.09 0.30 -11.12
N ASN A 298 5.73 0.05 -9.98
CA ASN A 298 5.51 -1.17 -9.21
C ASN A 298 4.09 -1.22 -8.62
N HIS A 299 3.57 -0.11 -8.07
CA HIS A 299 2.19 -0.05 -7.58
C HIS A 299 1.14 -0.16 -8.68
N LEU A 300 1.39 0.40 -9.88
CA LEU A 300 0.49 0.22 -11.03
C LEU A 300 0.39 -1.26 -11.42
N ARG A 301 1.54 -1.95 -11.46
CA ARG A 301 1.56 -3.39 -11.77
C ARG A 301 0.88 -4.21 -10.68
N ALA A 302 1.18 -3.92 -9.41
CA ALA A 302 0.52 -4.57 -8.28
C ALA A 302 -1.00 -4.36 -8.30
N PHE A 303 -1.45 -3.17 -8.66
CA PHE A 303 -2.87 -2.85 -8.84
C PHE A 303 -3.49 -3.70 -9.96
N ALA A 304 -2.86 -3.74 -11.13
CA ALA A 304 -3.36 -4.54 -12.25
C ALA A 304 -3.41 -6.05 -11.92
N GLN A 305 -2.39 -6.59 -11.26
CA GLN A 305 -2.34 -7.99 -10.83
C GLN A 305 -3.41 -8.30 -9.78
N THR A 306 -3.55 -7.44 -8.76
CA THR A 306 -4.57 -7.60 -7.72
C THR A 306 -5.97 -7.53 -8.34
N LEU A 307 -6.18 -6.65 -9.32
CA LEU A 307 -7.46 -6.53 -9.99
C LEU A 307 -7.76 -7.72 -10.93
N ALA A 308 -6.74 -8.29 -11.57
CA ALA A 308 -6.90 -9.51 -12.36
C ALA A 308 -7.31 -10.71 -11.50
N VAL A 309 -6.86 -10.79 -10.25
CA VAL A 309 -7.31 -11.81 -9.28
C VAL A 309 -8.73 -11.49 -8.77
N ALA A 310 -9.05 -10.22 -8.56
CA ALA A 310 -10.34 -9.75 -8.09
C ALA A 310 -11.48 -9.94 -9.12
N ALA A 311 -11.17 -9.76 -10.40
CA ALA A 311 -12.11 -9.83 -11.51
C ALA A 311 -11.47 -10.60 -12.69
N PRO A 312 -11.24 -11.92 -12.54
CA PRO A 312 -10.64 -12.72 -13.59
C PRO A 312 -11.56 -12.79 -14.81
N GLN A 313 -10.96 -12.87 -16.00
CA GLN A 313 -11.70 -13.14 -17.21
C GLN A 313 -12.13 -14.63 -17.20
N GLU A 314 -13.31 -14.91 -16.66
CA GLU A 314 -13.86 -16.27 -16.60
C GLU A 314 -14.57 -16.64 -17.91
N ARG A 315 -14.65 -17.95 -18.20
CA ARG A 315 -15.50 -18.47 -19.30
C ARG A 315 -17.01 -18.22 -19.10
N ARG A 316 -17.41 -17.89 -17.86
CA ARG A 316 -18.79 -17.65 -17.45
C ARG A 316 -18.93 -16.21 -16.99
N GLU A 317 -19.46 -15.36 -17.86
CA GLU A 317 -19.58 -13.91 -17.65
C GLU A 317 -20.60 -13.54 -16.54
N ASP A 318 -21.49 -14.47 -16.21
CA ASP A 318 -22.62 -14.34 -15.30
C ASP A 318 -22.28 -14.47 -13.80
N LEU A 319 -21.11 -15.00 -13.45
CA LEU A 319 -20.73 -15.21 -12.06
C LEU A 319 -20.53 -13.87 -11.31
N PRO A 320 -21.02 -13.75 -10.06
CA PRO A 320 -20.82 -12.54 -9.26
C PRO A 320 -19.34 -12.34 -8.91
N LEU A 321 -18.90 -11.09 -8.79
CA LEU A 321 -17.62 -10.78 -8.17
C LEU A 321 -17.70 -11.10 -6.67
N SER A 322 -16.60 -11.61 -6.12
CA SER A 322 -16.49 -11.85 -4.68
C SER A 322 -15.09 -11.48 -4.22
N LEU A 323 -14.97 -10.36 -3.52
CA LEU A 323 -13.69 -9.87 -3.00
C LEU A 323 -13.50 -10.28 -1.54
N SER A 324 -12.38 -10.95 -1.26
CA SER A 324 -11.93 -11.13 0.11
C SER A 324 -11.52 -9.79 0.73
N ASP A 325 -11.60 -9.67 2.06
CA ASP A 325 -11.20 -8.46 2.78
C ASP A 325 -9.73 -8.09 2.53
N ALA A 326 -8.88 -9.09 2.30
CA ALA A 326 -7.48 -8.89 1.93
C ALA A 326 -7.33 -8.19 0.57
N ILE A 327 -8.09 -8.62 -0.45
CA ILE A 327 -8.08 -8.00 -1.78
C ILE A 327 -8.67 -6.59 -1.71
N ARG A 328 -9.80 -6.41 -1.01
CA ARG A 328 -10.41 -5.08 -0.82
C ARG A 328 -9.42 -4.09 -0.21
N THR A 329 -8.83 -4.47 0.92
CA THR A 329 -7.86 -3.63 1.64
C THR A 329 -6.66 -3.31 0.75
N ARG A 330 -6.12 -4.31 0.06
CA ARG A 330 -4.97 -4.13 -0.84
C ARG A 330 -5.27 -3.17 -1.99
N LEU A 331 -6.40 -3.32 -2.68
CA LEU A 331 -6.78 -2.42 -3.78
C LEU A 331 -6.99 -0.97 -3.31
N ILE A 332 -7.60 -0.78 -2.13
CA ILE A 332 -7.79 0.55 -1.52
C ILE A 332 -6.44 1.18 -1.20
N THR A 333 -5.55 0.47 -0.51
CA THR A 333 -4.21 0.94 -0.15
C THR A 333 -3.37 1.27 -1.38
N LEU A 334 -3.37 0.40 -2.40
CA LEU A 334 -2.66 0.65 -3.66
C LEU A 334 -3.18 1.91 -4.37
N THR A 335 -4.50 2.11 -4.42
CA THR A 335 -5.08 3.30 -5.04
C THR A 335 -4.67 4.58 -4.31
N GLN A 336 -4.63 4.56 -2.97
CA GLN A 336 -4.16 5.70 -2.17
C GLN A 336 -2.68 6.01 -2.42
N HIS A 337 -1.83 4.98 -2.50
CA HIS A 337 -0.42 5.18 -2.85
C HIS A 337 -0.25 5.77 -4.25
N LEU A 338 -0.95 5.22 -5.25
CA LEU A 338 -0.91 5.72 -6.63
C LEU A 338 -1.35 7.18 -6.73
N GLU A 339 -2.42 7.59 -6.03
CA GLU A 339 -2.85 8.99 -5.99
C GLU A 339 -1.76 9.90 -5.38
N ALA A 340 -1.16 9.48 -4.27
CA ALA A 340 -0.10 10.24 -3.61
C ALA A 340 1.16 10.36 -4.49
N GLU A 341 1.53 9.29 -5.18
CA GLU A 341 2.67 9.21 -6.09
C GLU A 341 2.46 10.04 -7.34
N VAL A 342 1.29 9.96 -7.99
CA VAL A 342 0.97 10.81 -9.14
C VAL A 342 1.00 12.28 -8.74
N GLY A 343 0.45 12.63 -7.57
CA GLY A 343 0.57 13.96 -7.01
C GLY A 343 2.03 14.40 -6.79
N ALA A 344 2.89 13.49 -6.31
CA ALA A 344 4.31 13.75 -6.09
C ALA A 344 5.10 13.90 -7.39
N ILE A 345 4.89 13.01 -8.36
CA ILE A 345 5.48 13.03 -9.71
C ILE A 345 5.17 14.36 -10.40
N ARG A 346 3.91 14.81 -10.34
CA ARG A 346 3.49 16.11 -10.90
C ARG A 346 4.15 17.28 -10.18
N ARG A 347 4.11 17.32 -8.84
CA ARG A 347 4.71 18.41 -8.05
C ARG A 347 6.22 18.51 -8.21
N ALA A 348 6.89 17.38 -8.43
CA ALA A 348 8.32 17.32 -8.69
C ALA A 348 8.71 17.63 -10.15
N GLY A 349 7.74 17.76 -11.06
CA GLY A 349 8.01 18.00 -12.49
C GLY A 349 8.63 16.80 -13.21
N LEU A 350 8.41 15.56 -12.72
CA LEU A 350 9.04 14.38 -13.30
C LEU A 350 8.40 13.93 -14.62
N VAL A 351 7.18 14.38 -14.90
CA VAL A 351 6.52 14.16 -16.20
C VAL A 351 7.29 14.87 -17.33
N ASP A 352 7.87 16.03 -17.04
CA ASP A 352 8.61 16.81 -18.02
C ASP A 352 10.09 16.39 -18.09
N ALA A 353 10.54 15.48 -17.22
CA ALA A 353 11.92 15.01 -17.17
C ALA A 353 12.21 14.00 -18.30
N PRO A 354 13.08 14.33 -19.28
CA PRO A 354 13.26 13.51 -20.49
C PRO A 354 13.73 12.07 -20.22
N ALA A 355 14.51 11.86 -19.16
CA ALA A 355 15.03 10.54 -18.78
C ALA A 355 13.98 9.64 -18.10
N LEU A 356 12.93 10.23 -17.50
CA LEU A 356 11.95 9.51 -16.69
C LEU A 356 10.60 9.38 -17.39
N MET A 357 10.27 10.31 -18.29
CA MET A 357 9.00 10.29 -19.02
C MET A 357 8.75 9.00 -19.80
N PRO A 358 9.73 8.39 -20.50
CA PRO A 358 9.51 7.09 -21.15
C PRO A 358 9.09 6.00 -20.17
N VAL A 359 9.74 5.94 -19.00
CA VAL A 359 9.44 4.94 -17.96
C VAL A 359 8.03 5.15 -17.39
N LEU A 360 7.64 6.40 -17.13
CA LEU A 360 6.28 6.74 -16.68
C LEU A 360 5.22 6.35 -17.71
N ARG A 361 5.47 6.66 -18.99
CA ARG A 361 4.57 6.34 -20.09
C ARG A 361 4.39 4.84 -20.23
N ASP A 362 5.50 4.10 -20.26
CA ASP A 362 5.48 2.66 -20.47
C ASP A 362 4.79 1.95 -19.29
N ALA A 363 5.04 2.38 -18.05
CA ALA A 363 4.34 1.86 -16.87
C ALA A 363 2.81 2.02 -16.93
N VAL A 364 2.32 3.19 -17.37
CA VAL A 364 0.88 3.44 -17.54
C VAL A 364 0.31 2.59 -18.68
N MET A 365 1.02 2.50 -19.81
CA MET A 365 0.59 1.69 -20.95
C MET A 365 0.52 0.20 -20.60
N ASP A 366 1.51 -0.33 -19.91
CA ASP A 366 1.57 -1.73 -19.51
C ASP A 366 0.45 -2.08 -18.53
N CYS A 367 0.19 -1.19 -17.56
CA CYS A 367 -0.94 -1.33 -16.64
C CYS A 367 -2.28 -1.33 -17.39
N ALA A 368 -2.49 -0.33 -18.26
CA ALA A 368 -3.69 -0.22 -19.09
C ALA A 368 -3.90 -1.47 -19.96
N ALA A 369 -2.84 -1.98 -20.59
CA ALA A 369 -2.90 -3.17 -21.43
C ALA A 369 -3.16 -4.44 -20.62
N ALA A 370 -2.56 -4.58 -19.43
CA ALA A 370 -2.80 -5.70 -18.52
C ALA A 370 -4.25 -5.73 -18.02
N LEU A 371 -4.79 -4.57 -17.65
CA LEU A 371 -6.17 -4.41 -17.22
C LEU A 371 -7.17 -4.68 -18.36
N ALA A 372 -6.89 -4.19 -19.57
CA ALA A 372 -7.71 -4.44 -20.75
C ALA A 372 -7.82 -5.94 -21.09
N ARG A 373 -6.73 -6.71 -20.90
CA ARG A 373 -6.69 -8.16 -21.15
C ARG A 373 -7.34 -9.02 -20.06
N THR A 374 -7.58 -8.47 -18.87
CA THR A 374 -7.98 -9.30 -17.72
C THR A 374 -9.26 -8.79 -17.08
N ALA A 375 -9.23 -7.60 -16.47
CA ALA A 375 -10.27 -7.14 -15.57
C ALA A 375 -11.30 -6.19 -16.20
N PHE A 376 -10.92 -5.33 -17.15
CA PHE A 376 -11.81 -4.26 -17.65
C PHE A 376 -13.10 -4.79 -18.27
N GLU A 377 -13.02 -5.83 -19.09
CA GLU A 377 -14.19 -6.43 -19.72
C GLU A 377 -15.13 -7.05 -18.68
N ARG A 378 -14.56 -7.82 -17.74
CA ARG A 378 -15.33 -8.46 -16.67
C ARG A 378 -16.04 -7.44 -15.79
N VAL A 379 -15.31 -6.40 -15.36
CA VAL A 379 -15.87 -5.31 -14.54
C VAL A 379 -16.97 -4.58 -15.31
N ALA A 380 -16.78 -4.29 -16.60
CA ALA A 380 -17.81 -3.64 -17.42
C ALA A 380 -19.08 -4.51 -17.54
N HIS A 381 -18.94 -5.82 -17.75
CA HIS A 381 -20.08 -6.74 -17.80
C HIS A 381 -20.85 -6.76 -16.47
N ARG A 382 -20.15 -6.91 -15.34
CA ARG A 382 -20.79 -6.93 -14.02
C ARG A 382 -21.39 -5.59 -13.63
N PHE A 383 -20.76 -4.48 -14.01
CA PHE A 383 -21.31 -3.14 -13.87
C PHE A 383 -22.62 -2.97 -14.65
N SER A 384 -22.64 -3.37 -15.92
CA SER A 384 -23.87 -3.35 -16.73
C SER A 384 -24.96 -4.26 -16.17
N ALA A 385 -24.61 -5.44 -15.66
CA ALA A 385 -25.54 -6.35 -15.00
C ALA A 385 -26.15 -5.73 -13.73
N ALA A 386 -25.33 -5.10 -12.88
CA ALA A 386 -25.79 -4.41 -11.67
C ALA A 386 -26.73 -3.24 -12.00
N LEU A 387 -26.39 -2.44 -13.03
CA LEU A 387 -27.24 -1.34 -13.50
C LEU A 387 -28.62 -1.82 -13.97
N ASN A 388 -28.71 -3.02 -14.55
CA ASN A 388 -29.96 -3.57 -15.08
C ASN A 388 -30.78 -4.39 -14.05
N HIS A 389 -30.29 -4.57 -12.82
CA HIS A 389 -30.99 -5.36 -11.80
C HIS A 389 -32.13 -4.54 -11.13
N ARG A 390 -33.34 -4.69 -11.69
CA ARG A 390 -34.50 -3.81 -11.42
C ARG A 390 -35.09 -3.94 -10.02
N HIS A 391 -35.28 -5.15 -9.51
CA HIS A 391 -36.03 -5.35 -8.27
C HIS A 391 -35.13 -5.19 -7.05
N ASP A 392 -34.06 -5.99 -6.99
CA ASP A 392 -33.11 -5.98 -5.88
C ASP A 392 -31.72 -5.47 -6.31
N ALA A 393 -30.84 -5.24 -5.34
CA ALA A 393 -29.43 -5.06 -5.63
C ALA A 393 -28.83 -6.38 -6.17
N ALA A 394 -27.85 -6.26 -7.07
CA ALA A 394 -27.08 -7.43 -7.48
C ALA A 394 -26.30 -8.01 -6.29
N ILE A 395 -26.08 -9.32 -6.28
CA ILE A 395 -25.38 -10.03 -5.18
C ILE A 395 -23.98 -9.43 -4.93
N ASP A 396 -23.34 -8.92 -5.97
CA ASP A 396 -21.99 -8.33 -5.97
C ASP A 396 -21.98 -6.80 -6.11
N ASP A 397 -23.10 -6.11 -5.84
CA ASP A 397 -23.22 -4.65 -6.01
C ASP A 397 -22.10 -3.87 -5.30
N ASP A 398 -21.81 -4.22 -4.05
CA ASP A 398 -20.76 -3.57 -3.25
C ASP A 398 -19.36 -3.79 -3.83
N ASP A 399 -19.10 -4.97 -4.40
CA ASP A 399 -17.81 -5.32 -5.04
C ASP A 399 -17.61 -4.60 -6.36
N VAL A 400 -18.65 -4.59 -7.18
CA VAL A 400 -18.68 -3.85 -8.44
C VAL A 400 -18.46 -2.36 -8.16
N ARG A 401 -19.22 -1.78 -7.23
CA ARG A 401 -19.11 -0.36 -6.87
C ARG A 401 -17.72 0.00 -6.36
N LEU A 402 -17.14 -0.84 -5.50
CA LEU A 402 -15.77 -0.63 -5.01
C LEU A 402 -14.77 -0.60 -6.16
N ILE A 403 -14.73 -1.64 -7.00
CA ILE A 403 -13.76 -1.74 -8.10
C ILE A 403 -13.91 -0.57 -9.08
N VAL A 404 -15.14 -0.27 -9.49
CA VAL A 404 -15.45 0.83 -10.41
C VAL A 404 -14.96 2.17 -9.84
N THR A 405 -15.20 2.41 -8.54
CA THR A 405 -14.70 3.59 -7.84
C THR A 405 -13.17 3.69 -7.88
N LEU A 406 -12.46 2.59 -7.62
CA LEU A 406 -10.99 2.58 -7.62
C LEU A 406 -10.40 2.82 -9.01
N ILE A 407 -10.98 2.23 -10.06
CA ILE A 407 -10.58 2.48 -11.46
C ILE A 407 -10.82 3.96 -11.82
N ALA A 408 -11.99 4.51 -11.46
CA ALA A 408 -12.33 5.90 -11.74
C ALA A 408 -11.40 6.88 -11.01
N ARG A 409 -11.07 6.62 -9.75
CA ARG A 409 -10.10 7.39 -8.95
C ARG A 409 -8.71 7.37 -9.56
N LEU A 410 -8.21 6.19 -9.93
CA LEU A 410 -6.91 6.07 -10.60
C LEU A 410 -6.88 6.87 -11.91
N ARG A 411 -7.93 6.74 -12.75
CA ARG A 411 -8.06 7.54 -13.97
C ARG A 411 -8.04 9.04 -13.67
N ALA A 412 -8.80 9.49 -12.68
CA ALA A 412 -8.88 10.91 -12.31
C ALA A 412 -7.52 11.45 -11.83
N ALA A 413 -6.75 10.64 -11.09
CA ALA A 413 -5.39 11.00 -10.67
C ALA A 413 -4.44 11.14 -11.86
N LEU A 414 -4.54 10.24 -12.84
CA LEU A 414 -3.67 10.22 -14.03
C LEU A 414 -4.05 11.28 -15.08
N LEU A 415 -5.33 11.65 -15.21
CA LEU A 415 -5.83 12.61 -16.21
C LEU A 415 -4.99 13.90 -16.34
N PRO A 416 -4.61 14.60 -15.25
CA PRO A 416 -3.87 15.86 -15.34
C PRO A 416 -2.35 15.68 -15.57
N THR A 417 -1.85 14.47 -15.81
CA THR A 417 -0.44 14.19 -16.11
C THR A 417 -0.10 14.25 -17.60
N GLY A 418 -1.09 14.15 -18.49
CA GLY A 418 -0.84 13.99 -19.93
C GLY A 418 -0.31 12.61 -20.34
N LEU A 419 -0.23 11.64 -19.41
CA LEU A 419 0.15 10.25 -19.71
C LEU A 419 -0.94 9.53 -20.53
N PRO A 420 -0.60 8.49 -21.30
CA PRO A 420 -1.53 7.81 -22.20
C PRO A 420 -2.55 6.95 -21.46
N ILE A 421 -3.69 7.53 -21.09
CA ILE A 421 -4.79 6.87 -20.37
C ILE A 421 -5.97 6.47 -21.27
N GLY A 422 -5.72 6.21 -22.55
CA GLY A 422 -6.77 5.95 -23.55
C GLY A 422 -7.70 4.78 -23.20
N GLN A 423 -7.15 3.67 -22.68
CA GLN A 423 -7.94 2.51 -22.27
C GLN A 423 -8.85 2.80 -21.07
N PHE A 424 -8.34 3.53 -20.07
CA PHE A 424 -9.17 3.98 -18.93
C PHE A 424 -10.32 4.89 -19.38
N THR A 425 -10.05 5.76 -20.36
CA THR A 425 -11.08 6.65 -20.93
C THR A 425 -12.11 5.87 -21.73
N THR A 426 -11.67 4.94 -22.58
CA THR A 426 -12.57 4.05 -23.34
C THR A 426 -13.47 3.24 -22.41
N TRP A 427 -12.91 2.65 -21.35
CA TRP A 427 -13.68 1.92 -20.34
C TRP A 427 -14.70 2.82 -19.64
N ARG A 428 -14.30 4.04 -19.25
CA ARG A 428 -15.21 5.01 -18.61
C ARG A 428 -16.33 5.44 -19.55
N ASP A 429 -16.05 5.64 -20.82
CA ASP A 429 -17.06 6.06 -21.81
C ASP A 429 -18.05 4.93 -22.11
N ARG A 430 -17.60 3.68 -22.13
CA ARG A 430 -18.49 2.51 -22.13
C ARG A 430 -19.39 2.48 -20.90
N ALA A 431 -18.83 2.63 -19.70
CA ALA A 431 -19.61 2.69 -18.47
C ALA A 431 -20.64 3.84 -18.48
N ALA A 432 -20.27 5.00 -19.04
CA ALA A 432 -21.18 6.13 -19.22
C ALA A 432 -22.35 5.79 -20.17
N SER A 433 -22.08 5.07 -21.26
CA SER A 433 -23.11 4.58 -22.18
C SER A 433 -24.03 3.55 -21.53
N ASP A 434 -23.48 2.63 -20.72
CA ASP A 434 -24.27 1.62 -19.99
C ASP A 434 -25.22 2.27 -18.97
N ILE A 435 -24.76 3.33 -18.28
CA ILE A 435 -25.58 4.13 -17.36
C ILE A 435 -26.74 4.79 -18.11
N GLU A 436 -26.45 5.48 -19.22
CA GLU A 436 -27.49 6.18 -20.00
C GLU A 436 -28.57 5.20 -20.48
N PHE A 437 -28.15 4.04 -20.99
CA PHE A 437 -29.05 2.97 -21.39
C PHE A 437 -29.91 2.46 -20.22
N ALA A 438 -29.30 2.23 -19.05
CA ALA A 438 -29.99 1.79 -17.85
C ALA A 438 -31.01 2.82 -17.35
N VAL A 439 -30.68 4.12 -17.36
CA VAL A 439 -31.59 5.22 -17.00
C VAL A 439 -32.79 5.25 -17.94
N HIS A 440 -32.56 5.16 -19.26
CA HIS A 440 -33.63 5.13 -20.24
C HIS A 440 -34.57 3.93 -20.01
N ARG A 441 -34.03 2.76 -19.68
CA ARG A 441 -34.82 1.56 -19.38
C ARG A 441 -35.58 1.68 -18.06
N ALA A 442 -34.95 2.23 -17.02
CA ALA A 442 -35.54 2.41 -15.71
C ALA A 442 -36.69 3.44 -15.72
N THR A 443 -36.61 4.45 -16.59
CA THR A 443 -37.64 5.49 -16.74
C THR A 443 -38.77 5.13 -17.71
N ARG A 444 -38.67 4.03 -18.46
CA ARG A 444 -39.73 3.58 -19.36
C ARG A 444 -40.86 2.89 -18.58
N LEU A 445 -42.08 3.42 -18.70
CA LEU A 445 -43.31 2.81 -18.19
C LEU A 445 -43.96 2.05 -19.36
N ASP A 446 -44.13 0.73 -19.23
CA ASP A 446 -44.59 -0.13 -20.32
C ASP A 446 -46.11 -0.38 -20.27
N GLY A 447 -46.82 0.29 -19.35
CA GLY A 447 -48.29 0.22 -19.25
C GLY A 447 -48.81 -1.08 -18.65
N GLU A 448 -47.95 -1.93 -18.12
CA GLU A 448 -48.34 -3.10 -17.33
C GLU A 448 -48.95 -2.63 -16.00
N ALA A 449 -50.03 -3.30 -15.56
CA ALA A 449 -50.81 -2.92 -14.37
C ALA A 449 -50.03 -3.00 -13.03
N ASP A 450 -48.76 -3.42 -13.08
CA ASP A 450 -47.89 -3.69 -11.92
C ASP A 450 -46.60 -2.84 -11.92
N ASP A 451 -46.54 -1.76 -12.70
CA ASP A 451 -45.39 -0.83 -12.70
C ASP A 451 -45.34 -0.01 -11.39
N ASN A 452 -44.78 -0.61 -10.33
CA ASN A 452 -44.57 0.04 -9.04
C ASN A 452 -43.56 1.20 -9.15
N LEU A 453 -44.06 2.43 -9.05
CA LEU A 453 -43.25 3.66 -9.15
C LEU A 453 -42.19 3.77 -8.03
N ALA A 454 -42.45 3.19 -6.86
CA ALA A 454 -41.48 3.17 -5.76
C ALA A 454 -40.26 2.32 -6.11
N ASP A 455 -40.47 1.13 -6.70
CA ASP A 455 -39.39 0.24 -7.11
C ASP A 455 -38.59 0.84 -8.27
N ARG A 456 -39.27 1.54 -9.19
CA ARG A 456 -38.61 2.30 -10.27
C ARG A 456 -37.72 3.40 -9.72
N PHE A 457 -38.18 4.16 -8.73
CA PHE A 457 -37.37 5.18 -8.08
C PHE A 457 -36.19 4.56 -7.32
N ALA A 458 -36.41 3.48 -6.57
CA ALA A 458 -35.36 2.75 -5.87
C ALA A 458 -34.30 2.19 -6.84
N HIS A 459 -34.71 1.74 -8.02
CA HIS A 459 -33.79 1.34 -9.08
C HIS A 459 -32.97 2.53 -9.60
N LEU A 460 -33.59 3.69 -9.82
CA LEU A 460 -32.86 4.91 -10.20
C LEU A 460 -31.87 5.37 -9.11
N GLU A 461 -32.21 5.23 -7.82
CA GLU A 461 -31.26 5.50 -6.73
C GLU A 461 -30.02 4.60 -6.81
N ARG A 462 -30.20 3.30 -7.09
CA ARG A 462 -29.07 2.37 -7.28
C ARG A 462 -28.22 2.72 -8.50
N ILE A 463 -28.86 3.08 -9.62
CA ILE A 463 -28.16 3.55 -10.82
C ILE A 463 -27.37 4.83 -10.49
N GLU A 464 -27.93 5.77 -9.73
CA GLU A 464 -27.23 6.99 -9.30
C GLU A 464 -26.01 6.66 -8.43
N ASP A 465 -26.11 5.73 -7.48
CA ASP A 465 -24.95 5.33 -6.66
C ASP A 465 -23.84 4.67 -7.52
N LEU A 466 -24.20 3.83 -8.48
CA LEU A 466 -23.27 3.25 -9.45
C LEU A 466 -22.69 4.30 -10.42
N ALA A 467 -23.48 5.30 -10.83
CA ALA A 467 -23.00 6.41 -11.65
C ALA A 467 -22.00 7.30 -10.91
N GLN A 468 -22.23 7.53 -9.61
CA GLN A 468 -21.31 8.29 -8.76
C GLN A 468 -19.97 7.56 -8.61
N ALA A 469 -19.96 6.22 -8.60
CA ALA A 469 -18.72 5.44 -8.59
C ALA A 469 -17.83 5.72 -9.82
N VAL A 470 -18.39 6.09 -10.98
CA VAL A 470 -17.62 6.55 -12.15
C VAL A 470 -17.46 8.08 -12.24
N GLY A 471 -17.85 8.82 -11.21
CA GLY A 471 -17.77 10.28 -11.14
C GLY A 471 -18.79 11.01 -12.01
N ARG A 472 -19.98 10.43 -12.20
CA ARG A 472 -21.12 11.02 -12.94
C ARG A 472 -22.36 11.09 -12.04
N SER A 473 -23.31 11.96 -12.40
CA SER A 473 -24.70 11.88 -11.91
C SER A 473 -25.65 11.58 -13.07
N ILE A 474 -26.68 10.77 -12.82
CA ILE A 474 -27.74 10.48 -13.78
C ILE A 474 -28.72 11.63 -13.95
N ALA A 475 -28.66 12.67 -13.11
CA ALA A 475 -29.54 13.82 -13.22
C ALA A 475 -29.47 14.51 -14.60
N ALA A 476 -28.32 14.44 -15.28
CA ALA A 476 -28.15 14.95 -16.64
C ALA A 476 -28.88 14.10 -17.70
N ASP A 477 -29.16 12.83 -17.40
CA ASP A 477 -29.78 11.86 -18.29
C ASP A 477 -31.30 11.78 -18.08
N LEU A 478 -31.79 12.31 -16.97
CA LEU A 478 -33.21 12.43 -16.67
C LEU A 478 -33.82 13.58 -17.46
N GLN A 479 -34.60 13.26 -18.49
CA GLN A 479 -35.27 14.25 -19.32
C GLN A 479 -36.37 15.00 -18.54
N PRO A 480 -36.24 16.33 -18.30
CA PRO A 480 -37.24 17.09 -17.56
C PRO A 480 -38.60 17.11 -18.25
N THR A 481 -38.62 16.98 -19.58
CA THR A 481 -39.83 16.97 -20.42
C THR A 481 -40.48 15.59 -20.54
N SER A 482 -39.83 14.52 -20.06
CA SER A 482 -40.39 13.17 -20.12
C SER A 482 -41.50 13.00 -19.09
N ARG A 483 -42.72 12.69 -19.55
CA ARG A 483 -43.87 12.44 -18.68
C ARG A 483 -43.59 11.27 -17.72
N HIS A 484 -42.94 10.20 -18.18
CA HIS A 484 -42.63 9.05 -17.33
C HIS A 484 -41.69 9.43 -16.19
N THR A 485 -40.62 10.18 -16.50
CA THR A 485 -39.67 10.66 -15.49
C THR A 485 -40.37 11.58 -14.48
N GLN A 486 -41.21 12.50 -14.95
CA GLN A 486 -41.98 13.37 -14.06
C GLN A 486 -42.91 12.58 -13.13
N VAL A 487 -43.62 11.57 -13.63
CA VAL A 487 -44.54 10.73 -12.83
C VAL A 487 -43.78 9.96 -11.73
N ILE A 488 -42.64 9.35 -12.07
CA ILE A 488 -41.81 8.62 -11.09
C ILE A 488 -41.29 9.57 -10.00
N MET A 489 -40.75 10.74 -10.40
CA MET A 489 -40.20 11.72 -9.46
C MET A 489 -41.29 12.36 -8.59
N ALA A 490 -42.44 12.67 -9.17
CA ALA A 490 -43.60 13.19 -8.47
C ALA A 490 -44.07 12.23 -7.37
N ALA A 491 -44.28 10.95 -7.72
CA ALA A 491 -44.72 9.93 -6.78
C ALA A 491 -43.75 9.79 -5.59
N ARG A 492 -42.44 9.86 -5.85
CA ARG A 492 -41.45 9.81 -4.77
C ARG A 492 -41.46 11.06 -3.89
N LEU A 493 -41.53 12.26 -4.48
CA LEU A 493 -41.54 13.53 -3.74
C LEU A 493 -42.81 13.73 -2.92
N GLU A 494 -43.91 13.05 -3.28
CA GLU A 494 -45.14 12.97 -2.47
C GLU A 494 -44.98 12.01 -1.28
N ASN A 495 -44.23 10.90 -1.43
CA ASN A 495 -44.05 9.91 -0.37
C ASN A 495 -43.22 10.45 0.82
N PRO A 496 -43.78 10.57 2.05
CA PRO A 496 -43.13 11.24 3.19
C PRO A 496 -41.84 10.57 3.67
N ALA A 497 -41.54 9.33 3.26
CA ALA A 497 -40.31 8.65 3.63
C ALA A 497 -39.05 9.44 3.23
N PRO A 498 -38.00 9.45 4.08
CA PRO A 498 -36.76 10.19 3.81
C PRO A 498 -36.08 9.68 2.54
N LEU A 499 -35.52 10.61 1.76
CA LEU A 499 -34.74 10.26 0.57
C LEU A 499 -33.36 9.73 0.99
N SER A 500 -32.86 8.74 0.25
CA SER A 500 -31.47 8.32 0.39
C SER A 500 -30.54 9.46 -0.08
N PRO A 501 -29.22 9.41 0.26
CA PRO A 501 -28.26 10.34 -0.31
C PRO A 501 -28.25 10.37 -1.85
N ALA A 502 -28.48 9.22 -2.50
CA ALA A 502 -28.62 9.12 -3.96
C ALA A 502 -29.88 9.85 -4.45
N GLY A 503 -31.02 9.58 -3.80
CA GLY A 503 -32.29 10.23 -4.09
C GLY A 503 -32.23 11.74 -3.93
N ILE A 504 -31.53 12.25 -2.90
CA ILE A 504 -31.32 13.69 -2.71
C ILE A 504 -30.56 14.29 -3.90
N ARG A 505 -29.39 13.72 -4.26
CA ARG A 505 -28.57 14.23 -5.38
C ARG A 505 -29.34 14.23 -6.70
N MET A 506 -30.00 13.11 -7.00
CA MET A 506 -30.78 12.94 -8.21
C MET A 506 -31.95 13.94 -8.28
N CYS A 507 -32.76 14.04 -7.21
CA CYS A 507 -33.90 14.95 -7.17
C CYS A 507 -33.47 16.43 -7.21
N THR A 508 -32.39 16.82 -6.53
CA THR A 508 -31.85 18.20 -6.61
C THR A 508 -31.36 18.53 -8.01
N GLY A 509 -30.63 17.61 -8.66
CA GLY A 509 -30.17 17.79 -10.03
C GLY A 509 -31.33 17.91 -11.02
N PHE A 510 -32.34 17.04 -10.88
CA PHE A 510 -33.54 17.06 -11.70
C PHE A 510 -34.39 18.33 -11.48
N ALA A 511 -34.57 18.77 -10.23
CA ALA A 511 -35.26 20.01 -9.91
C ALA A 511 -34.54 21.23 -10.51
N THR A 512 -33.21 21.24 -10.48
CA THR A 512 -32.40 22.27 -11.14
C THR A 512 -32.63 22.27 -12.65
N ALA A 513 -32.65 21.10 -13.29
CA ALA A 513 -32.94 20.98 -14.73
C ALA A 513 -34.35 21.47 -15.08
N ILE A 514 -35.37 21.11 -14.28
CA ILE A 514 -36.75 21.60 -14.44
C ILE A 514 -36.83 23.12 -14.33
N ARG A 515 -36.21 23.72 -13.30
CA ARG A 515 -36.19 25.18 -13.13
C ARG A 515 -35.53 25.85 -14.33
N GLY A 516 -34.46 25.26 -14.87
CA GLY A 516 -33.82 25.69 -16.11
C GLY A 516 -34.77 25.66 -17.31
N GLU A 517 -35.52 24.59 -17.51
CA GLU A 517 -36.52 24.49 -18.60
C GLU A 517 -37.67 25.48 -18.43
N ILE A 518 -38.20 25.64 -17.22
CA ILE A 518 -39.26 26.63 -16.92
C ILE A 518 -38.77 28.05 -17.24
N ALA A 519 -37.51 28.37 -16.93
CA ALA A 519 -36.93 29.68 -17.18
C ALA A 519 -36.77 30.00 -18.67
N LYS A 520 -36.62 28.99 -19.54
CA LYS A 520 -36.52 29.16 -21.00
C LYS A 520 -37.84 29.61 -21.63
N VAL A 521 -38.99 29.30 -21.01
CA VAL A 521 -40.31 29.57 -21.59
C VAL A 521 -41.02 30.74 -20.88
N ARG A 522 -41.14 31.87 -21.59
CA ARG A 522 -41.64 33.13 -21.03
C ARG A 522 -43.16 33.21 -20.88
N TYR A 523 -43.92 32.56 -21.76
CA TYR A 523 -45.37 32.78 -21.90
C TYR A 523 -46.26 31.58 -21.59
N TRP A 524 -45.72 30.35 -21.62
CA TRP A 524 -46.45 29.13 -21.27
C TRP A 524 -45.56 28.17 -20.49
N ARG A 525 -45.77 28.10 -19.17
CA ARG A 525 -45.08 27.15 -18.30
C ARG A 525 -45.91 25.87 -18.19
N ASN A 526 -45.27 24.70 -18.31
CA ASN A 526 -45.94 23.42 -18.07
C ASN A 526 -46.33 23.32 -16.58
N PRO A 527 -47.64 23.22 -16.23
CA PRO A 527 -48.09 23.12 -14.84
C PRO A 527 -47.50 21.95 -14.07
N GLU A 528 -47.27 20.81 -14.73
CA GLU A 528 -46.71 19.60 -14.11
C GLU A 528 -45.26 19.84 -13.64
N MET A 529 -44.46 20.54 -14.46
CA MET A 529 -43.09 20.91 -14.11
C MET A 529 -43.04 21.92 -12.96
N VAL A 530 -43.95 22.90 -12.94
CA VAL A 530 -44.04 23.89 -11.85
C VAL A 530 -44.39 23.19 -10.54
N ALA A 531 -45.41 22.32 -10.54
CA ALA A 531 -45.81 21.56 -9.36
C ALA A 531 -44.67 20.67 -8.85
N LEU A 532 -43.89 20.05 -9.74
CA LEU A 532 -42.76 19.20 -9.36
C LEU A 532 -41.62 20.03 -8.74
N ALA A 533 -41.33 21.21 -9.28
CA ALA A 533 -40.36 22.14 -8.70
C ALA A 533 -40.77 22.64 -7.31
N GLU A 534 -42.07 22.92 -7.09
CA GLU A 534 -42.62 23.30 -5.79
C GLU A 534 -42.54 22.16 -4.77
N ARG A 535 -42.84 20.91 -5.19
CA ARG A 535 -42.69 19.73 -4.34
C ARG A 535 -41.24 19.48 -3.93
N ALA A 536 -40.29 19.66 -4.86
CA ALA A 536 -38.87 19.59 -4.56
C ALA A 536 -38.47 20.67 -3.54
N ALA A 537 -38.94 21.92 -3.72
CA ALA A 537 -38.67 23.00 -2.77
C ALA A 537 -39.26 22.73 -1.38
N ALA A 538 -40.48 22.15 -1.31
CA ALA A 538 -41.10 21.75 -0.05
C ALA A 538 -40.31 20.65 0.70
N ARG A 539 -39.49 19.88 -0.02
CA ARG A 539 -38.54 18.90 0.53
C ARG A 539 -37.17 19.49 0.87
N GLY A 540 -36.94 20.78 0.61
CA GLY A 540 -35.66 21.46 0.81
C GLY A 540 -34.61 21.18 -0.27
N LEU A 541 -35.04 20.85 -1.50
CA LEU A 541 -34.17 20.42 -2.61
C LEU A 541 -33.95 21.48 -3.72
#